data_AF-A0A3S4FGQ0-F1
#
_entry.id   AF-A0A3S4FGQ0-F1
#
_cell.length_a   1.000
_cell.length_b   1.000
_cell.length_c   1.000
_cell.angle_alpha   90.00
_cell.angle_beta   90.00
_cell.angle_gamma   90.00
#
_symmetry.space_group_name_H-M   'P 1'
#
loop_
_entity.id
_entity.type
_entity.pdbx_description
1 polymer ?
#
loop_
_entity_poly.entity_id
_entity_poly.type
_entity_poly.pdbx_seq_one_letter_code
_entity_poly.pdbx_strand_id
1 'polypeptide(L)'
;MTIEYVMLDHVNDGTEHAHQLAELLKETPCKINLIPWNPFPGAPYGRSSNSRIDRFSKVLMSYGFTTIVRKTRGDDIDAACGQLAGDVIDRTKRTLRKRMQGEVIDIKAI
;
A
#
# COMPACT_ATOMS: atom_id res chain seq x y z
N MET A 1 5.23 18.84 -3.80
CA MET A 1 4.14 17.86 -3.57
C MET A 1 4.72 16.58 -2.95
N THR A 2 3.91 15.78 -2.25
CA THR A 2 4.34 14.46 -1.74
C THR A 2 3.61 13.37 -2.50
N ILE A 3 4.35 12.41 -3.03
CA ILE A 3 3.80 11.20 -3.66
C ILE A 3 3.73 10.11 -2.61
N GLU A 4 2.55 9.55 -2.39
CA GLU A 4 2.38 8.36 -1.57
C GLU A 4 2.40 7.12 -2.46
N TYR A 5 3.26 6.16 -2.13
CA TYR A 5 3.41 4.94 -2.89
C TYR A 5 3.37 3.74 -1.95
N VAL A 6 2.29 2.96 -2.02
CA VAL A 6 2.14 1.73 -1.23
C VAL A 6 2.99 0.62 -1.83
N MET A 7 3.75 -0.07 -0.98
CA MET A 7 4.66 -1.14 -1.38
C MET A 7 3.96 -2.50 -1.20
N LEU A 8 3.50 -3.06 -2.31
CA LEU A 8 2.80 -4.34 -2.38
C LEU A 8 3.74 -5.42 -2.92
N ASP A 9 3.88 -6.51 -2.17
CA ASP A 9 4.85 -7.57 -2.48
C ASP A 9 4.59 -8.17 -3.87
N HIS A 10 5.61 -8.10 -4.73
CA HIS A 10 5.61 -8.59 -6.12
C HIS A 10 4.51 -8.02 -7.04
N VAL A 11 3.83 -6.95 -6.65
CA VAL A 11 2.83 -6.27 -7.49
C VAL A 11 3.41 -5.01 -8.12
N ASN A 12 4.04 -4.16 -7.31
CA ASN A 12 4.53 -2.84 -7.75
C ASN A 12 5.87 -2.44 -7.12
N ASP A 13 6.55 -3.38 -6.45
CA ASP A 13 7.70 -3.11 -5.58
C ASP A 13 9.05 -3.58 -6.16
N GLY A 14 9.07 -3.93 -7.44
CA GLY A 14 10.29 -4.29 -8.16
C GLY A 14 11.10 -3.06 -8.61
N THR A 15 12.39 -3.26 -8.86
CA THR A 15 13.30 -2.19 -9.27
C THR A 15 12.92 -1.59 -10.62
N GLU A 16 12.36 -2.39 -11.52
CA GLU A 16 11.80 -1.96 -12.80
C GLU A 16 10.71 -0.90 -12.63
N HIS A 17 9.84 -1.07 -11.63
CA HIS A 17 8.80 -0.10 -11.30
C HIS A 17 9.38 1.19 -10.71
N ALA A 18 10.48 1.11 -9.95
CA ALA A 18 11.18 2.30 -9.45
C ALA A 18 11.77 3.14 -10.60
N HIS A 19 12.36 2.50 -11.61
CA HIS A 19 12.86 3.20 -12.81
C HIS A 19 11.73 3.87 -13.60
N GLN A 20 10.61 3.16 -13.80
CA GLN A 20 9.43 3.71 -14.47
C GLN A 20 8.83 4.89 -13.69
N LEU A 21 8.76 4.78 -12.37
CA LEU A 21 8.25 5.84 -11.50
C LEU A 21 9.15 7.08 -11.54
N ALA A 22 10.47 6.89 -11.55
CA ALA A 22 11.42 7.99 -11.66
C ALA A 22 11.26 8.75 -12.99
N GLU A 23 11.10 8.03 -14.09
CA GLU A 23 10.85 8.63 -15.41
C GLU A 23 9.51 9.36 -15.46
N LEU A 24 8.45 8.77 -14.90
CA LEU A 24 7.12 9.38 -14.82
C LEU A 24 7.14 10.70 -14.05
N LEU A 25 7.94 10.79 -12.98
CA LEU A 25 7.99 11.94 -12.09
C LEU A 25 9.08 12.95 -12.44
N LYS A 26 9.84 12.76 -13.53
CA LYS A 26 11.03 13.59 -13.85
C LYS A 26 10.75 15.09 -13.93
N GLU A 27 9.57 15.49 -14.40
CA GLU A 27 9.16 16.90 -14.53
C GLU A 27 8.28 17.37 -13.38
N THR A 28 8.06 16.53 -12.36
CA THR A 28 7.19 16.81 -11.22
C THR A 28 8.02 16.99 -9.94
N PRO A 29 8.22 18.24 -9.47
CA PRO A 29 8.93 18.49 -8.21
C PRO A 29 8.20 17.88 -7.01
N CYS A 30 8.72 16.76 -6.51
CA CYS A 30 8.08 16.02 -5.43
C CYS A 30 9.07 15.32 -4.49
N LYS A 31 8.53 14.93 -3.33
CA LYS A 31 9.15 13.97 -2.41
C LYS A 31 8.33 12.69 -2.46
N ILE A 32 8.98 11.53 -2.37
CA ILE A 32 8.32 10.24 -2.42
C ILE A 32 8.26 9.65 -1.01
N ASN A 33 7.07 9.22 -0.60
CA ASN A 33 6.81 8.55 0.66
C ASN A 33 6.42 7.10 0.37
N LEU A 34 7.36 6.18 0.57
CA LEU A 34 7.12 4.74 0.44
C LEU A 34 6.42 4.25 1.70
N ILE A 35 5.26 3.62 1.54
CA ILE A 35 4.43 3.13 2.62
C ILE A 35 4.45 1.61 2.56
N PRO A 36 5.15 0.92 3.49
CA PRO A 36 5.01 -0.52 3.62
C PRO A 36 3.54 -0.86 3.83
N TRP A 37 3.01 -1.80 3.05
CA TRP A 37 1.60 -2.19 3.17
C TRP A 37 1.31 -2.80 4.55
N ASN A 38 0.18 -2.41 5.14
CA ASN A 38 -0.31 -2.93 6.41
C ASN A 38 -1.41 -3.98 6.14
N PRO A 39 -1.23 -5.23 6.58
CA PRO A 39 -2.19 -6.29 6.33
C PRO A 39 -3.54 -6.07 7.03
N PHE A 40 -4.59 -6.61 6.40
CA PHE A 40 -5.92 -6.75 6.99
C PHE A 40 -6.57 -8.07 6.54
N PRO A 41 -7.54 -8.63 7.31
CA PRO A 41 -8.17 -9.91 6.98
C PRO A 41 -8.79 -9.95 5.58
N GLY A 42 -8.46 -10.99 4.81
CA GLY A 42 -9.01 -11.21 3.46
C GLY A 42 -8.37 -10.36 2.36
N ALA A 43 -7.30 -9.62 2.65
CA ALA A 43 -6.57 -8.89 1.61
C ALA A 43 -5.76 -9.85 0.72
N PRO A 44 -5.77 -9.67 -0.62
CA PRO A 44 -5.04 -10.54 -1.55
C PRO A 44 -3.57 -10.14 -1.74
N TYR A 45 -3.07 -9.16 -0.97
CA TYR A 45 -1.74 -8.59 -1.13
C TYR A 45 -0.85 -8.88 0.07
N GLY A 46 0.47 -8.78 -0.13
CA GLY A 46 1.47 -8.92 0.90
C GLY A 46 2.25 -7.63 1.13
N ARG A 47 2.91 -7.53 2.28
CA ARG A 47 3.85 -6.45 2.58
C ARG A 47 5.17 -6.76 1.90
N SER A 48 5.65 -5.85 1.06
CA SER A 48 6.98 -5.94 0.47
C SER A 48 8.05 -6.15 1.54
N SER A 49 9.00 -7.06 1.28
CA SER A 49 10.14 -7.24 2.20
C SER A 49 10.96 -5.95 2.35
N ASN A 50 11.56 -5.74 3.53
CA ASN A 50 12.42 -4.58 3.78
C ASN A 50 13.56 -4.46 2.77
N SER A 51 14.09 -5.59 2.28
CA SER A 51 15.13 -5.59 1.26
C SER A 51 14.66 -5.05 -0.10
N ARG A 52 13.41 -5.35 -0.49
CA ARG A 52 12.81 -4.84 -1.74
C ARG A 52 12.55 -3.34 -1.62
N ILE A 53 11.98 -2.92 -0.49
CA ILE A 53 11.73 -1.50 -0.20
C ILE A 53 13.04 -0.70 -0.20
N ASP A 54 14.10 -1.21 0.44
CA ASP A 54 15.42 -0.57 0.45
C ASP A 54 16.01 -0.42 -0.96
N ARG A 55 15.97 -1.48 -1.79
CA ARG A 55 16.42 -1.41 -3.19
C ARG A 55 15.60 -0.41 -4.01
N PHE A 56 14.28 -0.44 -3.87
CA PHE A 56 13.37 0.49 -4.55
C PHE A 56 13.68 1.95 -4.18
N SER A 57 13.86 2.21 -2.89
CA SER A 57 14.24 3.52 -2.37
C SER A 57 15.59 3.98 -2.91
N LYS A 58 16.60 3.10 -2.94
CA LYS A 58 17.94 3.41 -3.48
C LYS A 58 17.89 3.78 -4.96
N VAL A 59 17.07 3.08 -5.76
CA VAL A 59 16.87 3.44 -7.17
C VAL A 59 16.27 4.85 -7.26
N LEU A 60 15.18 5.16 -6.57
CA LEU A 60 14.59 6.50 -6.62
C LEU A 60 15.57 7.60 -6.17
N MET A 61 16.36 7.33 -5.12
CA MET A 61 17.39 8.24 -4.64
C MET A 61 18.51 8.46 -5.67
N SER A 62 18.87 7.46 -6.48
CA SER A 62 19.87 7.64 -7.56
C SER A 62 19.40 8.57 -8.68
N TYR A 63 18.08 8.76 -8.84
CA TYR A 63 17.49 9.77 -9.72
C TYR A 63 17.32 11.15 -9.06
N GLY A 64 17.80 11.32 -7.82
CA GLY A 64 17.76 12.60 -7.10
C GLY A 64 16.46 12.87 -6.33
N PHE A 65 15.53 11.91 -6.26
CA PHE A 65 14.31 12.09 -5.47
C PHE A 65 14.59 11.98 -3.97
N THR A 66 14.05 12.92 -3.19
CA THR A 66 13.94 12.74 -1.74
C THR A 66 12.92 11.63 -1.47
N THR A 67 13.41 10.48 -1.01
CA THR A 67 12.60 9.29 -0.75
C THR A 67 12.63 8.97 0.74
N ILE A 68 11.45 8.80 1.34
CA ILE A 68 11.28 8.49 2.76
C ILE A 68 10.48 7.21 2.87
N VAL A 69 10.94 6.26 3.67
CA VAL A 69 10.14 5.08 4.04
C VAL A 69 9.38 5.40 5.32
N ARG A 70 8.05 5.39 5.24
CA ARG A 70 7.19 5.65 6.40
C ARG A 70 7.39 4.54 7.43
N LYS A 71 7.78 4.91 8.66
CA LYS A 71 7.76 3.97 9.79
C LYS A 71 6.32 3.58 10.07
N THR A 72 6.04 2.28 10.08
CA THR A 72 4.76 1.76 10.56
C THR A 72 4.58 2.16 12.02
N ARG A 73 3.43 2.74 12.36
CA ARG A 73 3.04 3.09 13.74
C ARG A 73 1.64 2.53 13.96
N GLY A 74 1.40 1.83 15.07
CA GLY A 74 0.09 1.32 15.45
C GLY A 74 -0.36 0.03 14.77
N ASP A 75 0.55 -0.75 14.17
CA ASP A 75 0.24 -2.09 13.61
C ASP A 75 -0.12 -3.10 14.73
N ASP A 76 0.39 -2.87 15.93
CA ASP A 76 0.10 -3.62 17.15
C ASP A 76 -1.32 -3.39 17.69
N ILE A 77 -2.01 -2.35 17.21
CA ILE A 77 -3.36 -1.97 17.66
C ILE A 77 -4.33 -1.76 16.49
N ASP A 78 -4.05 -2.31 15.31
CA ASP A 78 -4.85 -2.16 14.09
C ASP A 78 -5.18 -0.69 13.71
N ALA A 79 -4.29 0.24 14.07
CA ALA A 79 -4.46 1.67 13.82
C ALA A 79 -3.54 2.20 12.70
N ALA A 80 -2.83 1.31 12.00
CA ALA A 80 -1.99 1.72 10.88
C ALA A 80 -2.87 2.20 9.71
N CYS A 81 -2.29 3.02 8.81
CA CYS A 81 -3.03 3.54 7.66
C CYS A 81 -3.64 2.40 6.84
N GLY A 82 -4.97 2.43 6.66
CA GLY A 82 -5.75 1.40 5.97
C GLY A 82 -6.47 0.39 6.88
N GLN A 83 -6.14 0.34 8.17
CA GLN A 83 -6.75 -0.62 9.12
C GLN A 83 -7.96 -0.05 9.91
N LEU A 84 -8.23 1.25 9.78
CA LEU A 84 -9.36 1.91 10.46
C LEU A 84 -10.70 1.49 9.82
N ALA A 85 -11.23 0.34 10.24
CA ALA A 85 -12.51 -0.19 9.74
C ALA A 85 -13.72 0.48 10.44
N GLY A 86 -13.64 0.74 11.74
CA GLY A 86 -14.78 1.19 12.54
C GLY A 86 -15.96 0.20 12.52
N ASP A 87 -17.10 0.58 13.10
CA ASP A 87 -18.37 -0.12 12.93
C ASP A 87 -19.22 0.65 11.90
N VAL A 88 -19.45 0.05 10.73
CA VAL A 88 -20.06 0.72 9.57
C VAL A 88 -21.27 -0.06 9.08
N ILE A 89 -22.44 0.59 9.12
CA ILE A 89 -23.66 0.10 8.48
C ILE A 89 -23.59 0.42 6.97
N ASP A 90 -23.22 -0.56 6.14
CA ASP A 90 -23.15 -0.41 4.68
C ASP A 90 -24.54 -0.16 4.05
N ARG A 91 -24.76 1.05 3.54
CA ARG A 91 -25.97 1.42 2.77
C ARG A 91 -25.81 1.29 1.26
N THR A 92 -24.61 0.98 0.77
CA THR A 92 -24.29 0.92 -0.67
C THR A 92 -24.52 -0.46 -1.29
N LYS A 93 -24.92 -1.44 -0.48
CA LYS A 93 -25.15 -2.84 -0.88
C LYS A 93 -23.90 -3.51 -1.47
N ARG A 94 -22.69 -3.10 -1.04
CA ARG A 94 -21.42 -3.65 -1.53
C ARG A 94 -21.34 -5.16 -1.32
N THR A 95 -21.80 -5.63 -0.16
CA THR A 95 -21.84 -7.06 0.19
C THR A 95 -22.74 -7.87 -0.74
N LEU A 96 -23.88 -7.31 -1.17
CA LEU A 96 -24.79 -7.99 -2.11
C LEU A 96 -24.17 -8.12 -3.50
N ARG A 97 -23.53 -7.05 -4.00
CA ARG A 97 -22.81 -7.10 -5.29
C ARG A 97 -21.68 -8.12 -5.29
N LYS A 98 -20.95 -8.23 -4.17
CA LYS A 98 -19.86 -9.20 -3.99
C LYS A 98 -20.34 -10.65 -3.92
N ARG A 99 -21.47 -10.91 -3.24
CA ARG A 99 -22.14 -12.24 -3.24
C ARG A 99 -22.63 -12.65 -4.62
N MET A 100 -23.16 -11.72 -5.41
CA MET A 100 -23.55 -11.99 -6.80
C MET A 100 -22.36 -12.34 -7.71
N GLN A 101 -21.13 -11.98 -7.31
CA GLN A 101 -19.90 -12.28 -8.02
C GLN A 101 -19.17 -13.54 -7.49
N GLY A 102 -19.71 -14.22 -6.46
CA GLY A 102 -19.21 -15.53 -6.01
C GLY A 102 -18.03 -15.51 -5.03
N GLU A 103 -17.63 -14.38 -4.47
CA GLU A 103 -16.56 -14.34 -3.44
C GLU A 103 -17.12 -14.57 -2.02
N VAL A 104 -16.61 -15.60 -1.35
CA VAL A 104 -16.97 -15.97 0.04
C VAL A 104 -16.40 -14.95 1.03
N ILE A 105 -17.23 -14.46 1.95
CA ILE A 105 -16.79 -13.58 3.05
C ILE A 105 -16.91 -14.38 4.34
N ASP A 106 -15.81 -14.52 5.07
CA ASP A 106 -15.81 -15.00 6.46
C ASP A 106 -16.15 -13.81 7.36
N ILE A 107 -17.34 -13.81 7.96
CA ILE A 107 -17.79 -12.77 8.89
C ILE A 107 -17.83 -13.42 10.26
N LYS A 108 -16.95 -13.00 11.19
CA LYS A 108 -17.13 -13.33 12.61
C LYS A 108 -18.39 -12.62 13.10
N ALA A 109 -19.43 -13.41 13.36
CA ALA A 109 -20.62 -12.97 14.05
C ALA A 109 -20.30 -12.70 15.53
N ILE A 110 -20.81 -11.60 16.06
CA ILE A 110 -21.04 -11.42 17.50
C ILE A 110 -22.39 -12.07 17.82
#